data_AF-A0A6G0VHW0-F1
#
_entry.id   AF-A0A6G0VHW0-F1
#
_cell.length_a   1.000
_cell.length_b   1.000
_cell.length_c   1.000
_cell.angle_alpha   90.00
_cell.angle_beta   90.00
_cell.angle_gamma   90.00
#
_symmetry.space_group_name_H-M   'P 1'
#
loop_
_entity.id
_entity.type
_entity.pdbx_description
1 polymer ?
#
loop_
_entity_poly.entity_id
_entity_poly.type
_entity_poly.pdbx_seq_one_letter_code
_entity_poly.pdbx_strand_id
1 'polypeptide(L)'
;ILLSEAIGIVQNISSKFGQLTGTAGTAINKKLQTVLNKNKGFQIMCNISKILTGEKNDVDLDMPEDLTSSNMTYFKFAPITSSDVERSFSLYKTLLEPNRRSFLFENLKKSLIVQCNNYFKDLIYDEDQD
;
A
#
# COMPACT_ATOMS: atom_id res chain seq x y z
N ILE A 1 0.40 9.44 3.42
CA ILE A 1 1.13 8.51 4.31
C ILE A 1 2.19 7.78 3.49
N LEU A 2 3.43 7.79 3.96
CA LEU A 2 4.53 7.02 3.38
C LEU A 2 4.34 5.52 3.66
N LEU A 3 4.87 4.67 2.78
CA LEU A 3 4.84 3.21 2.99
C LEU A 3 5.44 2.82 4.36
N SER A 4 6.56 3.44 4.73
CA SER A 4 7.23 3.21 6.02
C SER A 4 6.36 3.58 7.22
N GLU A 5 5.62 4.68 7.14
CA GLU A 5 4.69 5.11 8.19
C GLU A 5 3.52 4.13 8.30
N ALA A 6 2.94 3.72 7.17
CA ALA A 6 1.83 2.77 7.14
C ALA A 6 2.23 1.41 7.76
N ILE A 7 3.41 0.90 7.41
CA ILE A 7 3.96 -0.32 8.01
C ILE A 7 4.21 -0.13 9.50
N GLY A 8 4.74 1.03 9.91
CA GLY A 8 4.95 1.37 11.32
C GLY A 8 3.67 1.31 12.15
N ILE A 9 2.53 1.75 11.59
CA ILE A 9 1.21 1.63 12.23
C ILE A 9 0.85 0.15 12.46
N VAL A 10 1.01 -0.69 11.43
CA VAL A 10 0.71 -2.14 11.54
C VAL A 10 1.63 -2.82 12.57
N GLN A 11 2.92 -2.49 12.57
CA GLN A 11 3.88 -3.00 13.54
C GLN A 11 3.53 -2.59 14.98
N ASN A 12 3.14 -1.33 15.20
CA ASN A 12 2.69 -0.83 16.50
C ASN A 12 1.45 -1.61 17.00
N ILE A 13 0.46 -1.82 16.12
CA ILE A 13 -0.73 -2.63 16.45
C ILE A 13 -0.31 -4.06 16.81
N SER A 14 0.56 -4.68 16.02
CA SER A 14 1.08 -6.03 16.29
C SER A 14 1.76 -6.12 17.65
N SER A 15 2.59 -5.14 18.02
CA SER A 15 3.25 -5.08 19.33
C SER A 15 2.25 -4.94 20.48
N LYS A 16 1.25 -4.07 20.35
CA LYS A 16 0.18 -3.92 21.36
C LYS A 16 -0.64 -5.20 21.51
N PHE A 17 -0.94 -5.88 20.41
CA PHE A 17 -1.68 -7.13 20.41
C PHE A 17 -0.87 -8.28 21.03
N GLY A 18 0.46 -8.25 20.89
CA GLY A 18 1.36 -9.17 21.56
C GLY A 18 1.34 -9.07 23.09
N GLN A 19 0.88 -7.94 23.65
CA GLN A 19 0.77 -7.72 25.09
C GLN A 19 -0.60 -8.13 25.66
N LEU A 20 -1.56 -8.48 24.80
CA LEU A 20 -2.88 -8.90 25.26
C LEU A 20 -2.80 -10.23 26.01
N THR A 21 -3.37 -10.26 27.20
CA THR A 21 -3.41 -11.44 28.06
C THR A 21 -4.78 -12.13 28.00
N GLY A 22 -4.87 -13.33 28.59
CA GLY A 22 -6.08 -14.13 28.61
C GLY A 22 -6.33 -14.91 27.31
N THR A 23 -7.34 -15.77 27.35
CA THR A 23 -7.66 -16.70 26.24
C THR A 23 -8.09 -15.95 24.98
N ALA A 24 -8.95 -14.94 25.12
CA ALA A 24 -9.40 -14.10 24.00
C ALA A 24 -8.24 -13.27 23.39
N GLY A 25 -7.43 -12.62 24.22
CA GLY A 25 -6.27 -11.84 23.76
C GLY A 25 -5.27 -12.68 22.99
N THR A 26 -4.94 -13.87 23.52
CA THR A 26 -4.04 -14.82 22.85
C THR A 26 -4.61 -15.30 21.50
N ALA A 27 -5.92 -15.57 21.43
CA ALA A 27 -6.58 -15.98 20.19
C ALA A 27 -6.56 -14.88 19.12
N ILE A 28 -6.82 -13.63 19.53
CA ILE A 28 -6.78 -12.46 18.64
C ILE A 28 -5.37 -12.24 18.10
N ASN A 29 -4.35 -12.22 18.96
CA ASN A 29 -2.96 -12.07 18.53
C ASN A 29 -2.54 -13.21 17.57
N LYS A 30 -2.87 -14.46 17.91
CA LYS A 30 -2.60 -15.61 17.03
C LYS A 30 -3.24 -15.43 15.65
N LYS A 31 -4.48 -14.93 15.58
CA LYS A 31 -5.15 -14.65 14.31
C LYS A 31 -4.42 -13.56 13.52
N LEU A 32 -4.03 -12.47 14.17
CA LEU A 32 -3.27 -11.38 13.54
C LEU A 32 -1.95 -11.89 12.96
N GLN A 33 -1.12 -12.57 13.76
CA GLN A 33 0.16 -13.12 13.29
C GLN A 33 -0.04 -14.10 12.13
N THR A 34 -1.08 -14.94 12.20
CA THR A 34 -1.40 -15.88 11.11
C THR A 34 -1.72 -15.14 9.81
N VAL A 35 -2.48 -14.05 9.86
CA VAL A 35 -2.82 -13.24 8.67
C VAL A 35 -1.58 -12.55 8.10
N LEU A 36 -0.77 -11.92 8.95
CA LEU A 36 0.43 -11.20 8.51
C LEU A 36 1.48 -12.16 7.92
N ASN A 37 1.70 -13.31 8.53
CA ASN A 37 2.68 -14.29 8.06
C ASN A 37 2.24 -14.99 6.76
N LYS A 38 0.93 -15.20 6.56
CA LYS A 38 0.41 -15.77 5.30
C LYS A 38 0.38 -14.77 4.16
N ASN A 39 0.37 -13.47 4.45
CA ASN A 39 0.34 -12.42 3.44
C ASN A 39 1.75 -12.13 2.91
N LYS A 40 2.18 -12.90 1.91
CA LYS A 40 3.47 -12.69 1.23
C LYS A 40 3.63 -11.29 0.64
N GLY A 41 2.55 -10.72 0.10
CA GLY A 41 2.58 -9.36 -0.46
C GLY A 41 2.93 -8.31 0.59
N PHE A 42 2.40 -8.43 1.81
CA PHE A 42 2.76 -7.56 2.91
C PHE A 42 4.24 -7.71 3.33
N GLN A 43 4.81 -8.93 3.28
CA GLN A 43 6.24 -9.14 3.54
C GLN A 43 7.12 -8.46 2.48
N ILE A 44 6.75 -8.57 1.20
CA ILE A 44 7.43 -7.86 0.11
C ILE A 44 7.36 -6.34 0.33
N MET A 45 6.20 -5.80 0.72
CA MET A 45 6.07 -4.37 1.04
C MET A 45 6.96 -3.95 2.23
N CYS A 46 7.07 -4.79 3.26
CA CYS A 46 8.01 -4.56 4.35
C CYS A 46 9.46 -4.48 3.84
N ASN A 47 9.88 -5.43 3.00
CA ASN A 47 11.23 -5.46 2.44
C ASN A 47 11.52 -4.21 1.58
N ILE A 48 10.58 -3.82 0.71
CA ILE A 48 10.69 -2.59 -0.08
C ILE A 48 10.84 -1.37 0.83
N SER A 49 10.03 -1.28 1.89
CA SER A 49 10.13 -0.17 2.84
C SER A 49 11.50 -0.06 3.49
N LYS A 50 12.10 -1.19 3.89
CA LYS A 50 13.44 -1.19 4.49
C LYS A 50 14.52 -0.70 3.53
N ILE A 51 14.42 -1.11 2.26
CA ILE A 51 15.33 -0.64 1.21
C ILE A 51 15.17 0.88 1.01
N LEU A 52 13.93 1.36 0.95
CA LEU A 52 13.63 2.79 0.77
C LEU A 52 14.10 3.66 1.94
N THR A 53 14.12 3.13 3.17
CA THR A 53 14.62 3.84 4.36
C THR A 53 16.12 3.69 4.57
N GLY A 54 16.81 2.89 3.74
CA GLY A 54 18.24 2.63 3.88
C GLY A 54 18.59 1.76 5.09
N GLU A 55 17.64 0.98 5.61
CA GLU A 55 17.87 0.07 6.72
C GLU A 55 18.78 -1.08 6.24
N LYS A 56 19.94 -1.25 6.88
CA LYS A 56 20.89 -2.32 6.53
C LYS A 56 20.24 -3.67 6.83
N ASN A 57 20.02 -4.48 5.80
CA ASN A 57 19.58 -5.86 5.95
C ASN A 57 20.77 -6.76 5.62
N ASP A 58 21.25 -7.52 6.61
CA ASP A 58 22.29 -8.56 6.43
C ASP A 58 21.72 -9.87 5.85
N VAL A 59 20.42 -9.89 5.52
CA VAL A 59 19.68 -11.06 5.06
C VAL A 59 19.22 -10.85 3.64
N ASP A 60 19.35 -11.89 2.81
CA ASP A 60 18.79 -11.95 1.47
C ASP A 60 17.26 -11.77 1.55
N LEU A 61 16.77 -10.66 1.03
CA LEU A 61 15.35 -10.32 1.10
C LEU A 61 14.63 -11.11 0.02
N ASP A 62 13.67 -11.95 0.40
CA ASP A 62 12.79 -12.65 -0.53
C ASP A 62 11.98 -11.63 -1.34
N MET A 63 12.43 -11.37 -2.57
CA MET A 63 11.95 -10.33 -3.46
C MET A 63 11.68 -10.90 -4.85
N PRO A 64 10.62 -10.44 -5.55
CA PRO A 64 10.37 -10.86 -6.92
C PRO A 64 11.55 -10.48 -7.84
N GLU A 65 11.99 -11.42 -8.67
CA GLU A 65 13.12 -11.26 -9.59
C GLU A 65 12.90 -10.09 -10.59
N ASP A 66 11.65 -9.86 -10.98
CA ASP A 66 11.25 -8.79 -11.88
C ASP A 66 11.24 -7.39 -11.23
N LEU A 67 11.40 -7.30 -9.91
CA LEU A 67 11.34 -6.02 -9.20
C LEU A 67 12.70 -5.34 -9.20
N THR A 68 12.92 -4.46 -10.16
CA THR A 68 14.16 -3.67 -10.23
C THR A 68 14.23 -2.61 -9.12
N SER A 69 15.45 -2.16 -8.80
CA SER A 69 15.68 -1.05 -7.87
C SER A 69 14.99 0.25 -8.30
N SER A 70 14.85 0.49 -9.61
CA SER A 70 14.08 1.62 -10.13
C SER A 70 12.59 1.51 -9.77
N ASN A 71 12.03 0.29 -9.81
CA ASN A 71 10.62 0.07 -9.50
C ASN A 71 10.30 0.33 -8.03
N MET A 72 11.24 0.05 -7.13
CA MET A 72 11.06 0.25 -5.69
C MET A 72 10.71 1.70 -5.34
N THR A 73 11.25 2.68 -6.08
CA THR A 73 10.96 4.11 -5.84
C THR A 73 9.49 4.47 -6.01
N TYR A 74 8.76 3.76 -6.89
CA TYR A 74 7.32 3.98 -7.10
C TYR A 74 6.46 3.49 -5.92
N PHE A 75 7.00 2.65 -5.03
CA PHE A 75 6.27 2.14 -3.87
C PHE A 75 6.33 3.07 -2.64
N LYS A 76 7.01 4.23 -2.74
CA LYS A 76 7.13 5.18 -1.62
C LYS A 76 5.79 5.56 -0.97
N PHE A 77 4.72 5.60 -1.76
CA PHE A 77 3.37 5.92 -1.33
C PHE A 77 2.38 4.77 -1.61
N ALA A 78 2.88 3.53 -1.69
CA ALA A 78 2.03 2.39 -1.99
C ALA A 78 0.98 2.17 -0.88
N PRO A 79 -0.32 2.04 -1.23
CA PRO A 79 -1.34 1.70 -0.26
C PRO A 79 -1.18 0.25 0.21
N ILE A 80 -1.27 0.03 1.52
CA ILE A 80 -1.17 -1.31 2.12
C ILE A 80 -2.52 -1.87 2.61
N THR A 81 -3.59 -1.06 2.53
CA THR A 81 -4.95 -1.48 2.90
C THR A 81 -5.80 -1.70 1.66
N SER A 82 -6.69 -2.69 1.71
CA SER A 82 -7.62 -2.95 0.60
C SER A 82 -8.58 -1.79 0.36
N SER A 83 -8.96 -1.08 1.42
CA SER A 83 -9.87 0.08 1.31
C SER A 83 -9.26 1.24 0.54
N ASP A 84 -7.95 1.51 0.69
CA ASP A 84 -7.27 2.54 -0.08
C ASP A 84 -7.15 2.15 -1.56
N VAL A 85 -6.87 0.87 -1.82
CA VAL A 85 -6.87 0.32 -3.18
C VAL A 85 -8.27 0.46 -3.79
N GLU A 86 -9.33 0.00 -3.13
CA GLU A 86 -10.71 0.10 -3.61
C GLU A 86 -11.15 1.55 -3.86
N ARG A 87 -10.78 2.47 -2.96
CA ARG A 87 -11.03 3.90 -3.15
C ARG A 87 -10.36 4.42 -4.42
N SER A 88 -9.11 4.02 -4.69
CA SER A 88 -8.42 4.40 -5.93
C SER A 88 -9.13 3.87 -7.19
N PHE A 89 -9.60 2.62 -7.19
CA PHE A 89 -10.39 2.06 -8.29
C PHE A 89 -11.74 2.77 -8.47
N SER A 90 -12.35 3.21 -7.37
CA SER A 90 -13.61 3.96 -7.40
C SER A 90 -13.45 5.33 -8.04
N LEU A 91 -12.31 6.00 -7.88
CA LEU A 91 -12.00 7.25 -8.59
C LEU A 91 -11.99 7.02 -10.11
N TYR A 92 -11.40 5.91 -10.53
CA TYR A 92 -11.34 5.53 -11.94
C TYR A 92 -12.61 4.81 -12.39
N LYS A 93 -13.73 4.86 -11.67
CA LYS A 93 -14.96 4.13 -12.04
C LYS A 93 -15.46 4.52 -13.43
N THR A 94 -15.48 5.81 -13.76
CA THR A 94 -15.78 6.31 -15.13
C THR A 94 -14.77 5.78 -16.16
N LEU A 95 -13.52 5.71 -15.71
CA LEU A 95 -12.34 5.05 -16.28
C LEU A 95 -12.45 3.56 -16.51
N LEU A 96 -13.19 2.82 -15.69
CA LEU A 96 -13.03 1.37 -15.52
C LEU A 96 -14.32 0.57 -15.73
N GLU A 97 -15.48 1.22 -15.73
CA GLU A 97 -16.79 0.59 -15.95
C GLU A 97 -16.93 -0.05 -17.33
N PRO A 98 -17.85 -1.03 -17.52
CA PRO A 98 -18.03 -1.73 -18.81
C PRO A 98 -18.60 -0.85 -19.93
N ASN A 99 -19.38 0.19 -19.61
CA ASN A 99 -20.17 0.98 -20.57
C ASN A 99 -19.43 2.23 -21.11
N ARG A 100 -18.12 2.14 -21.39
CA ARG A 100 -17.32 3.30 -21.80
C ARG A 100 -17.50 3.69 -23.26
N ARG A 101 -17.15 4.95 -23.55
CA ARG A 101 -16.57 5.35 -24.83
C ARG A 101 -15.33 4.48 -25.10
N SER A 102 -15.23 3.86 -26.27
CA SER A 102 -14.08 3.04 -26.63
C SER A 102 -12.81 3.92 -26.71
N PHE A 103 -11.92 3.75 -25.75
CA PHE A 103 -10.59 4.38 -25.80
C PHE A 103 -9.61 3.46 -26.51
N LEU A 104 -8.75 4.06 -27.34
CA LEU A 104 -7.47 3.44 -27.68
C LEU A 104 -6.63 3.34 -26.40
N PHE A 105 -5.79 2.31 -26.30
CA PHE A 105 -4.96 2.07 -25.11
C PHE A 105 -4.11 3.29 -24.72
N GLU A 106 -3.56 4.00 -25.70
CA GLU A 106 -2.82 5.25 -25.48
C GLU A 106 -3.67 6.35 -24.83
N ASN A 107 -4.94 6.47 -25.22
CA ASN A 107 -5.86 7.44 -24.66
C ASN A 107 -6.30 7.05 -23.24
N LEU A 108 -6.45 5.74 -22.98
CA LEU A 108 -6.70 5.23 -21.64
C LEU A 108 -5.55 5.56 -20.69
N LYS A 109 -4.30 5.32 -21.11
CA LYS A 109 -3.09 5.64 -20.33
C LYS A 109 -3.03 7.13 -19.99
N LYS A 110 -3.23 8.01 -20.98
CA LYS A 110 -3.25 9.46 -20.78
C LYS A 110 -4.35 9.88 -19.80
N SER A 111 -5.55 9.34 -19.95
CA SER A 111 -6.70 9.69 -19.10
C SER A 111 -6.50 9.24 -17.65
N LEU A 112 -5.90 8.06 -17.45
CA LEU A 112 -5.51 7.57 -16.13
C LEU A 112 -4.52 8.53 -15.47
N ILE A 113 -3.45 8.93 -16.18
CA ILE A 113 -2.45 9.87 -15.64
C ILE A 113 -3.09 11.20 -15.21
N VAL A 114 -3.99 11.76 -16.04
CA VAL A 114 -4.70 13.01 -15.71
C VAL A 114 -5.56 12.84 -14.45
N GLN A 115 -6.31 11.75 -14.32
CA GLN A 115 -7.14 11.49 -13.15
C GLN A 115 -6.32 11.26 -11.88
N CYS A 116 -5.20 10.51 -11.96
CA CYS A 116 -4.28 10.34 -10.85
C CYS A 116 -3.77 11.70 -10.36
N ASN A 117 -3.27 12.55 -11.26
CA ASN A 117 -2.66 13.83 -10.90
C ASN A 117 -3.67 14.85 -10.36
N ASN A 118 -4.90 14.87 -10.88
CA ASN A 118 -5.96 15.73 -10.35
C ASN A 118 -6.36 15.33 -8.93
N TYR A 119 -6.45 14.03 -8.63
CA TYR A 119 -6.77 13.55 -7.28
C TYR A 119 -5.75 14.03 -6.23
N PHE A 120 -4.46 13.98 -6.55
CA PHE A 120 -3.43 14.51 -5.64
C PHE A 120 -3.46 16.03 -5.53
N LYS A 121 -4.01 16.74 -6.52
CA LYS A 121 -4.16 18.19 -6.48
C LYS A 121 -5.23 18.58 -5.47
N ASP A 122 -6.39 17.94 -5.53
CA ASP A 122 -7.52 18.25 -4.64
C ASP A 122 -7.17 17.97 -3.15
N LEU A 123 -6.36 16.93 -2.88
CA LEU A 123 -5.86 16.63 -1.53
C LEU A 123 -4.87 17.66 -0.94
N ILE A 124 -4.17 18.43 -1.79
CA ILE A 124 -3.21 19.45 -1.33
C ILE A 124 -3.93 20.78 -1.03
N TYR A 125 -4.99 21.10 -1.77
CA TYR A 125 -5.76 22.33 -1.55
C TYR A 125 -6.77 22.23 -0.41
N ASP A 126 -7.14 21.02 0.03
CA ASP A 126 -8.00 20.81 1.21
C ASP A 126 -7.25 20.95 2.55
N GLU A 127 -5.91 20.86 2.58
CA GLU A 127 -5.10 21.07 3.81
C GLU A 127 -4.74 22.54 4.07
N ASP A 128 -4.90 23.43 3.10
CA ASP A 128 -4.59 24.87 3.20
C ASP A 128 -5.83 25.73 3.55
N GLN A 129 -6.93 25.09 3.96
CA GLN A 129 -8.20 25.74 4.28
C GLN A 129 -8.60 25.50 5.74
N ASP A 130 -7.71 25.83 6.68
CA ASP A 130 -8.00 26.13 8.09
C ASP A 130 -7.03 27.19 8.65
#